data_AF-A0A7X5QKW4-F1
#
_entry.id   AF-A0A7X5QKW4-F1
#
_cell.length_a   1.000
_cell.length_b   1.000
_cell.length_c   1.000
_cell.angle_alpha   90.00
_cell.angle_beta   90.00
_cell.angle_gamma   90.00
#
_symmetry.space_group_name_H-M   'P 1'
#
loop_
_entity.id
_entity.type
_entity.pdbx_description
1 polymer ?
#
loop_
_entity_poly.entity_id
_entity_poly.type
_entity_poly.pdbx_seq_one_letter_code
_entity_poly.pdbx_strand_id
1 'polypeptide(L)' 'MLDVIIDNLCLAPEPAIYFDSASSTLMLTQFGRELLANKRDWIESFPLDRWLGGVLIMGGQACWRWHQQRRNLIFSD' A
#
# COMPACT_ATOMS: atom_id res chain seq x y z
N MET A 1 4.03 -12.52 -7.80
CA MET A 1 4.69 -11.20 -7.52
C MET A 1 3.67 -10.17 -7.07
N LEU A 2 2.53 -10.04 -7.76
CA LEU A 2 1.38 -9.28 -7.26
C LEU A 2 0.80 -9.89 -5.97
N ASP A 3 0.89 -11.21 -5.83
CA ASP A 3 0.36 -11.96 -4.68
C ASP A 3 0.91 -11.43 -3.36
N VAL A 4 2.23 -11.22 -3.25
CA VAL A 4 2.84 -10.64 -2.04
C VAL A 4 2.31 -9.25 -1.72
N ILE A 5 1.98 -8.43 -2.72
CA ILE A 5 1.41 -7.09 -2.48
C ILE A 5 -0.04 -7.22 -1.98
N ILE A 6 -0.84 -8.04 -2.65
CA ILE A 6 -2.24 -8.30 -2.27
C ILE A 6 -2.31 -8.93 -0.88
N ASP A 7 -1.47 -9.93 -0.61
CA ASP A 7 -1.34 -10.58 0.70
C ASP A 7 -0.99 -9.56 1.78
N ASN A 8 -0.03 -8.67 1.54
CA ASN A 8 0.32 -7.61 2.50
C ASN A 8 -0.85 -6.64 2.76
N LEU A 9 -1.63 -6.31 1.74
CA LEU A 9 -2.82 -5.47 1.90
C LEU A 9 -3.94 -6.18 2.69
N CYS A 10 -3.99 -7.51 2.65
CA CYS A 10 -4.91 -8.34 3.43
C CYS A 10 -4.42 -8.63 4.86
N LEU A 11 -3.11 -8.82 5.05
CA LEU A 11 -2.50 -9.34 6.28
C LEU A 11 -1.90 -8.26 7.18
N ALA A 12 -1.87 -6.99 6.76
CA ALA A 12 -1.46 -5.89 7.62
C ALA A 12 -2.32 -5.82 8.91
N PRO A 13 -1.78 -5.32 10.04
CA PRO A 13 -2.51 -5.20 11.30
C PRO A 13 -3.86 -4.49 11.16
N GLU A 14 -3.92 -3.48 10.30
CA GLU A 14 -5.17 -2.90 9.78
C GLU A 14 -5.27 -3.23 8.28
N PRO A 15 -6.07 -4.24 7.89
CA PRO A 15 -6.17 -4.65 6.48
C PRO A 15 -6.74 -3.54 5.60
N ALA A 16 -6.15 -3.31 4.43
CA ALA A 16 -6.67 -2.37 3.43
C ALA A 16 -7.71 -3.00 2.51
N ILE A 17 -7.58 -4.31 2.27
CA ILE A 17 -8.52 -5.07 1.44
C ILE A 17 -8.88 -6.39 2.12
N TYR A 18 -9.98 -6.99 1.67
CA TYR A 18 -10.31 -8.37 1.96
C TYR A 18 -10.84 -9.05 0.70
N PHE A 19 -10.76 -10.38 0.67
CA PHE A 19 -11.33 -11.18 -0.41
C PHE A 19 -12.72 -11.67 -0.01
N ASP A 20 -13.74 -11.30 -0.77
CA ASP A 20 -15.06 -11.90 -0.68
C ASP A 20 -15.09 -13.16 -1.54
N SER A 21 -15.06 -14.32 -0.89
CA SER A 21 -15.06 -15.62 -1.56
C SER A 21 -16.37 -15.94 -2.29
N ALA A 22 -17.50 -15.36 -1.86
CA ALA A 22 -18.80 -15.61 -2.49
C ALA A 22 -18.88 -14.94 -3.87
N SER A 23 -18.37 -13.72 -4.00
CA SER A 23 -18.34 -12.97 -5.25
C SER A 23 -17.02 -13.11 -6.02
N SER A 24 -15.99 -13.72 -5.43
CA SER A 24 -14.62 -13.75 -5.95
C SER A 24 -14.06 -12.34 -6.25
N THR A 25 -14.35 -11.38 -5.37
CA THR A 25 -13.91 -9.99 -5.52
C THR A 25 -13.03 -9.51 -4.37
N LEU A 26 -12.13 -8.57 -4.68
CA LEU A 26 -11.39 -7.82 -3.67
C LEU A 26 -12.20 -6.58 -3.28
N MET A 27 -12.40 -6.40 -1.98
CA MET A 27 -13.16 -5.31 -1.41
C MET A 27 -12.27 -4.42 -0.56
N LEU A 28 -12.48 -3.10 -0.63
CA LEU A 28 -11.78 -2.14 0.23
C LEU A 28 -12.38 -2.13 1.63
N THR A 29 -11.52 -2.15 2.64
CA THR A 29 -11.91 -1.81 4.01
C THR A 29 -12.09 -0.29 4.15
N GLN A 30 -12.48 0.16 5.34
CA GLN A 30 -12.49 1.60 5.64
C GLN A 30 -11.09 2.21 5.50
N PHE A 31 -10.08 1.51 6.05
CA PHE A 31 -8.69 1.90 5.92
C PHE A 31 -8.25 1.96 4.44
N GLY A 32 -8.60 0.95 3.64
CA GLY A 32 -8.31 0.95 2.19
C GLY A 32 -8.91 2.13 1.44
N ARG A 33 -10.14 2.52 1.79
CA ARG A 33 -10.78 3.72 1.23
C ARG A 33 -10.05 5.01 1.63
N GLU A 34 -9.59 5.09 2.87
CA GLU A 34 -8.82 6.24 3.38
C GLU A 34 -7.45 6.37 2.71
N LEU A 35 -6.76 5.26 2.45
CA LEU A 35 -5.50 5.23 1.68
C LEU A 35 -5.71 5.79 0.26
N LEU A 36 -6.72 5.30 -0.47
CA LEU A 36 -7.03 5.79 -1.82
C LEU A 36 -7.44 7.26 -1.84
N ALA A 37 -8.06 7.75 -0.76
CA ALA A 37 -8.41 9.15 -0.59
C ALA A 37 -7.23 10.03 -0.16
N ASN A 38 -6.02 9.48 0.00
CA ASN A 38 -4.83 10.14 0.56
C ASN A 38 -5.08 10.74 1.97
N LYS A 39 -5.97 10.13 2.75
CA LYS A 39 -6.23 10.52 4.16
C LYS A 39 -5.32 9.80 5.14
N ARG A 40 -4.78 8.65 4.73
CA ARG A 40 -3.77 7.89 5.46
C ARG A 40 -2.67 7.46 4.53
N ASP A 41 -1.52 7.16 5.12
CA ASP A 41 -0.35 6.70 4.40
C ASP A 41 -0.05 5.23 4.74
N TRP A 42 0.15 4.41 3.71
CA TRP A 42 0.53 3.01 3.88
C TRP A 42 1.89 2.84 4.56
N ILE A 43 2.87 3.71 4.27
CA ILE A 43 4.22 3.58 4.85
C ILE A 43 4.22 3.89 6.35
N GLU A 44 3.31 4.75 6.81
CA GLU A 44 3.15 5.08 8.23
C GLU A 44 2.40 3.96 8.97
N SER A 45 1.45 3.32 8.29
CA SER A 45 0.57 2.32 8.90
C SER A 45 1.19 0.92 8.91
N PHE A 46 1.98 0.59 7.88
CA PHE A 46 2.67 -0.69 7.75
C PHE A 46 4.01 -0.52 7.03
N PRO A 47 5.03 -0.01 7.75
CA PRO A 47 6.39 0.14 7.23
C PRO A 47 6.98 -1.25 6.96
N LEU A 48 6.89 -1.70 5.71
CA LEU A 48 7.39 -3.01 5.30
C LEU A 48 8.64 -2.82 4.45
N ASP A 49 9.76 -3.32 4.97
CA ASP A 49 11.00 -3.40 4.19
C ASP A 49 10.81 -4.39 3.05
N ARG A 50 11.01 -3.94 1.81
CA ARG A 50 10.89 -4.82 0.64
C ARG A 50 11.72 -4.36 -0.54
N TRP A 51 12.12 -5.32 -1.36
CA TRP A 51 12.67 -5.03 -2.68
C TRP A 51 11.57 -4.82 -3.70
N LEU A 52 11.63 -3.72 -4.46
CA LEU A 52 10.78 -3.47 -5.61
C LEU A 52 11.65 -3.03 -6.78
N GLY A 53 11.73 -3.86 -7.82
CA GLY A 53 12.48 -3.53 -9.03
C GLY A 53 13.97 -3.21 -8.80
N GLY A 54 14.61 -3.85 -7.81
CA GLY A 54 16.01 -3.58 -7.46
C GLY A 54 16.23 -2.36 -6.56
N VAL A 55 15.17 -1.78 -5.99
CA VAL A 55 15.25 -0.75 -4.96
C VAL A 55 14.77 -1.35 -3.64
N LEU A 56 15.59 -1.24 -2.59
CA LEU A 56 15.16 -1.54 -1.23
C LEU A 56 14.31 -0.37 -0.73
N ILE A 57 13.03 -0.62 -0.50
CA ILE A 57 12.12 0.28 0.20
C ILE A 57 12.26 -0.03 1.68
N MET A 58 12.68 0.94 2.47
CA MET A 58 12.75 0.83 3.93
C MET A 58 11.55 1.54 4.54
N GLY A 59 10.80 0.84 5.38
CA GLY A 59 9.65 1.40 6.06
C GLY A 59 10.06 2.53 7.02
N GLY A 60 9.28 3.62 7.04
CA GLY A 60 9.56 4.77 7.90
C GLY A 60 10.76 5.65 7.49
N GLN A 61 11.32 5.43 6.30
CA GLN A 61 12.37 6.28 5.73
C GLN A 61 11.86 7.03 4.51
N ALA A 62 12.47 8.17 4.23
CA ALA A 62 12.24 8.93 3.01
C ALA A 62 12.45 8.04 1.77
N CYS A 63 11.51 8.07 0.83
CA CYS A 63 11.59 7.24 -0.37
C CYS A 63 10.93 7.89 -1.58
N TRP A 64 11.22 7.33 -2.76
CA TRP A 64 10.54 7.71 -4.00
C TRP A 64 9.12 7.18 -4.02
N ARG A 65 8.16 8.07 -4.25
CA ARG A 65 6.73 7.77 -4.20
C ARG A 65 6.02 8.32 -5.41
N TRP A 66 5.01 7.58 -5.87
CA TRP A 66 4.13 8.06 -6.92
C TRP A 66 3.17 9.10 -6.38
N HIS A 67 3.22 10.32 -6.91
CA HIS A 67 2.27 11.38 -6.57
C HIS A 67 1.09 11.35 -7.54
N GLN A 68 -0.05 10.80 -7.10
CA GLN A 68 -1.19 10.53 -7.98
C GLN A 68 -1.68 11.74 -8.78
N GLN A 69 -1.78 12.92 -8.16
CA GLN A 69 -2.29 14.13 -8.83
C GLN A 69 -1.30 14.73 -9.83
N ARG A 70 0.00 14.66 -9.54
CA ARG A 70 1.07 15.21 -10.38
C ARG A 70 1.53 14.22 -11.46
N ARG A 71 1.15 12.95 -11.30
CA ARG A 71 1.52 11.82 -12.18
C ARG A 71 3.03 11.73 -12.41
N ASN A 72 3.80 11.91 -11.34
CA ASN A 72 5.25 11.80 -11.34
C ASN A 72 5.74 11.15 -10.04
N LEU A 73 7.01 10.76 -10.05
CA LEU A 73 7.71 10.35 -8.84
C LEU A 73 8.15 11.60 -8.08
N ILE A 74 7.89 11.64 -6.78
CA ILE A 74 8.44 12.62 -5.85
C ILE A 74 9.29 11.89 -4.82
N PHE A 75 10.32 12.56 -4.32
CA PHE A 75 10.98 12.12 -3.10
C PHE A 75 10.18 12.69 -1.92
N SER A 76 9.72 11.81 -1.04
CA SER A 76 8.96 12.19 0.15
C SER A 76 9.81 11.89 1.36
N ASP A 77 9.90 12.87 2.25
CA ASP A 77 10.67 12.84 3.50
C ASP A 77 9.81 12.32 4.66
#